data_AF-A0AAP4CZW7-F1
#
_entry.id   AF-A0AAP4CZW7-F1
#
_cell.length_a   1.000
_cell.length_b   1.000
_cell.length_c   1.000
_cell.angle_alpha   90.00
_cell.angle_beta   90.00
_cell.angle_gamma   90.00
#
_symmetry.space_group_name_H-M   'P 1'
#
loop_
_entity.id
_entity.type
_entity.pdbx_description
1 polymer ?
#
loop_
_entity_poly.entity_id
_entity_poly.type
_entity_poly.pdbx_seq_one_letter_code
_entity_poly.pdbx_strand_id
1 'polypeptide(L)'
;MLKSWIATHTGLPSFYSTNDIAIETENGRILNRATSTNPTIVSDALAVPGEVTVYLVGGQRVELVRPNASDKRGAVVMNSNGLGASGALLVNNSDETDWKSDVAISEVGYARWSLRKKPISGKSRILALNEASALEVVGVLESVGPVFIGPAVKTENVPLRCVIVNSVSRSRGRLGRVVFDVSWTESLLSASGAIPILRWEDWAHLGAGWQETTYLELLSQIAGMPA
;
A
#
# COMPACT_ATOMS: atom_id res chain seq x y z
N MET A 1 11.63 18.75 -15.04
CA MET A 1 10.82 19.47 -14.01
C MET A 1 10.40 18.45 -12.96
N LEU A 2 10.57 18.75 -11.68
CA LEU A 2 10.21 17.87 -10.56
C LEU A 2 8.94 18.40 -9.87
N LYS A 3 7.98 17.52 -9.58
CA LYS A 3 6.77 17.80 -8.81
C LYS A 3 6.59 16.76 -7.72
N SER A 4 6.11 17.20 -6.57
CA SER A 4 5.83 16.37 -5.39
C SER A 4 4.56 16.88 -4.73
N TRP A 5 3.58 16.02 -4.48
CA TRP A 5 2.30 16.42 -3.91
C TRP A 5 1.58 15.24 -3.24
N ILE A 6 0.44 15.51 -2.62
CA ILE A 6 -0.48 14.48 -2.15
C ILE A 6 -1.57 14.30 -3.20
N ALA A 7 -1.69 13.11 -3.80
CA ALA A 7 -2.71 12.83 -4.79
C ALA A 7 -4.12 12.98 -4.20
N THR A 8 -4.98 13.76 -4.83
CA THR A 8 -6.30 14.13 -4.29
C THR A 8 -7.26 12.94 -4.16
N HIS A 9 -7.21 11.98 -5.08
CA HIS A 9 -8.14 10.84 -5.11
C HIS A 9 -7.73 9.69 -4.17
N THR A 10 -6.43 9.49 -3.95
CA THR A 10 -5.90 8.39 -3.11
C THR A 10 -5.32 8.85 -1.77
N GLY A 11 -4.98 10.13 -1.65
CA GLY A 11 -4.27 10.70 -0.49
C GLY A 11 -2.80 10.29 -0.41
N LEU A 12 -2.24 9.64 -1.43
CA LEU A 12 -0.85 9.16 -1.40
C LEU A 12 0.15 10.26 -1.75
N PRO A 13 1.34 10.28 -1.13
CA PRO A 13 2.48 11.04 -1.63
C PRO A 13 2.84 10.57 -3.05
N SER A 14 2.94 11.54 -3.96
CA SER A 14 3.12 11.30 -5.40
C SER A 14 4.22 12.18 -5.96
N PHE A 15 4.95 11.63 -6.93
CA PHE A 15 6.11 12.25 -7.53
C PHE A 15 6.04 12.15 -9.05
N TYR A 16 6.39 13.25 -9.71
CA TYR A 16 6.53 13.32 -11.15
C TYR A 16 7.83 14.03 -11.53
N SER A 17 8.59 13.44 -12.45
CA SER A 17 9.74 14.09 -13.06
C SER A 17 9.83 13.71 -14.53
N THR A 18 10.17 14.69 -15.36
CA THR A 18 10.44 14.47 -16.80
C THR A 18 11.63 13.56 -17.05
N ASN A 19 12.57 13.50 -16.11
CA ASN A 19 13.76 12.64 -16.15
C ASN A 19 13.62 11.52 -15.12
N ASP A 20 14.32 10.42 -15.32
CA ASP A 20 14.44 9.39 -14.29
C ASP A 20 15.25 9.92 -13.10
N ILE A 21 14.68 9.87 -11.90
CA ILE A 21 15.26 10.43 -10.68
C ILE A 21 15.16 9.47 -9.51
N ALA A 22 16.20 9.45 -8.68
CA ALA A 22 16.20 8.63 -7.49
C ALA A 22 15.21 9.21 -6.47
N ILE A 23 14.41 8.33 -5.88
CA ILE A 23 13.46 8.67 -4.81
C ILE A 23 13.68 7.67 -3.68
N GLU A 24 14.13 8.18 -2.55
CA GLU A 24 14.30 7.41 -1.32
C GLU A 24 13.70 8.16 -0.15
N THR A 25 13.17 7.45 0.83
CA THR A 25 12.78 8.05 2.11
C THR A 25 14.01 8.15 3.02
N GLU A 26 14.01 9.06 3.98
CA GLU A 26 15.12 9.24 4.94
C GLU A 26 15.43 7.98 5.77
N ASN A 27 14.47 7.06 5.91
CA ASN A 27 14.68 5.78 6.58
C ASN A 27 15.30 4.68 5.69
N GLY A 28 15.67 5.00 4.45
CA GLY A 28 16.35 4.11 3.51
C GLY A 28 15.45 3.28 2.59
N ARG A 29 14.11 3.43 2.64
CA ARG A 29 13.21 2.81 1.65
C ARG A 29 13.36 3.50 0.30
N ILE A 30 13.68 2.73 -0.74
CA ILE A 30 13.87 3.23 -2.10
C ILE A 30 12.59 3.02 -2.91
N LEU A 31 11.98 4.11 -3.38
CA LEU A 31 10.83 4.10 -4.29
C LEU A 31 11.26 4.00 -5.75
N ASN A 32 12.33 4.70 -6.14
CA ASN A 32 12.90 4.64 -7.48
C ASN A 32 14.43 4.76 -7.44
N ARG A 33 15.14 3.95 -8.24
CA ARG A 33 16.62 3.91 -8.28
C ARG A 33 17.27 4.75 -9.38
N ALA A 34 16.49 5.36 -10.28
CA ALA A 34 16.99 6.04 -11.47
C ALA A 34 17.89 5.18 -12.36
N THR A 35 17.38 4.02 -12.80
CA THR A 35 18.15 3.06 -13.63
C THR A 35 17.76 3.10 -15.11
N SER A 36 16.87 4.00 -15.50
CA SER A 36 16.29 4.11 -16.84
C SER A 36 16.39 5.54 -17.40
N THR A 37 15.92 5.73 -18.62
CA THR A 37 15.76 7.07 -19.23
C THR A 37 14.30 7.54 -19.22
N ASN A 38 13.39 6.76 -18.62
CA ASN A 38 11.97 7.07 -18.62
C ASN A 38 11.63 8.12 -17.56
N PRO A 39 10.57 8.93 -17.76
CA PRO A 39 10.06 9.82 -16.71
C PRO A 39 9.72 9.03 -15.44
N THR A 40 10.04 9.60 -14.27
CA THR A 40 9.61 9.03 -12.99
C THR A 40 8.18 9.47 -12.69
N ILE A 41 7.27 8.50 -12.51
CA ILE A 41 5.88 8.76 -12.13
C ILE A 41 5.43 7.70 -11.13
N VAL A 42 5.32 8.04 -9.85
CA VAL A 42 5.13 7.05 -8.78
C VAL A 42 4.45 7.64 -7.54
N SER A 43 3.66 6.82 -6.85
CA SER A 43 3.10 7.08 -5.52
C SER A 43 3.70 6.13 -4.48
N ASP A 44 3.71 6.57 -3.22
CA ASP A 44 4.16 5.78 -2.07
C ASP A 44 2.99 5.19 -1.27
N ALA A 45 2.69 3.92 -1.51
CA ALA A 45 1.67 3.16 -0.80
C ALA A 45 1.97 2.95 0.69
N LEU A 46 3.26 2.94 1.07
CA LEU A 46 3.74 2.66 2.42
C LEU A 46 4.02 3.95 3.22
N ALA A 47 3.63 5.11 2.71
CA ALA A 47 3.57 6.33 3.51
C ALA A 47 2.53 6.15 4.63
N VAL A 48 2.96 6.35 5.87
CA VAL A 48 2.12 6.14 7.05
C VAL A 48 1.10 7.29 7.16
N PRO A 49 -0.21 7.00 7.22
CA PRO A 49 -1.23 8.01 7.41
C PRO A 49 -1.02 8.84 8.69
N GLY A 50 -1.07 10.16 8.55
CA GLY A 50 -0.92 11.12 9.64
C GLY A 50 0.52 11.40 10.08
N GLU A 51 1.52 10.78 9.44
CA GLU A 51 2.93 11.03 9.75
C GLU A 51 3.64 11.74 8.58
N VAL A 52 4.59 12.61 8.94
CA VAL A 52 5.49 13.21 7.96
C VAL A 52 6.41 12.13 7.44
N THR A 53 6.36 11.91 6.12
CA THR A 53 7.37 11.11 5.42
C THR A 53 8.32 12.07 4.72
N VAL A 54 9.60 11.92 5.04
CA VAL A 54 10.69 12.71 4.46
C VAL A 54 11.29 11.91 3.30
N TYR A 55 11.37 12.55 2.15
CA TYR A 55 11.92 12.01 0.91
C TYR A 55 13.16 12.79 0.48
N LEU A 56 14.13 12.08 -0.10
CA LEU A 56 15.21 12.62 -0.90
C LEU A 56 14.88 12.32 -2.37
N VAL A 57 14.53 13.37 -3.11
CA VAL A 57 14.01 13.31 -4.47
C VAL A 57 15.01 14.00 -5.38
N GLY A 58 15.82 13.23 -6.12
CA GLY A 58 16.93 13.78 -6.90
C GLY A 58 17.92 14.60 -6.05
N GLY A 59 18.10 14.22 -4.78
CA GLY A 59 18.94 14.93 -3.81
C GLY A 59 18.27 16.10 -3.08
N GLN A 60 17.01 16.44 -3.40
CA GLN A 60 16.25 17.46 -2.68
C GLN A 60 15.39 16.85 -1.57
N ARG A 61 15.41 17.45 -0.38
CA ARG A 61 14.55 17.04 0.74
C ARG A 61 13.13 17.54 0.50
N VAL A 62 12.16 16.64 0.55
CA VAL A 62 10.73 16.91 0.41
C VAL A 62 9.98 16.25 1.55
N GLU A 63 9.05 16.96 2.19
CA GLU A 63 8.26 16.46 3.30
C GLU A 63 6.79 16.41 2.89
N LEU A 64 6.17 15.24 2.98
CA LEU A 64 4.77 15.02 2.63
C LEU A 64 4.06 14.25 3.75
N VAL A 65 2.79 14.60 3.99
CA VAL A 65 1.95 13.95 4.99
C VAL A 65 0.76 13.31 4.30
N ARG A 66 0.68 11.98 4.35
CA ARG A 66 -0.52 11.26 3.94
C ARG A 66 -1.68 11.60 4.90
N PRO A 67 -2.85 12.03 4.43
CA PRO A 67 -3.98 12.33 5.31
C PRO A 67 -4.45 11.10 6.11
N ASN A 68 -4.91 11.32 7.33
CA ASN A 68 -5.62 10.30 8.11
C ASN A 68 -6.99 10.01 7.50
N ALA A 69 -7.46 8.78 7.65
CA ALA A 69 -8.88 8.48 7.48
C ALA A 69 -9.72 9.23 8.53
N SER A 70 -10.97 9.53 8.17
CA SER A 70 -11.93 10.18 9.07
C SER A 70 -12.36 9.29 10.24
N ASP A 71 -12.49 7.97 10.02
CA ASP A 71 -12.72 7.00 11.10
C ASP A 71 -11.37 6.56 11.69
N LYS A 72 -11.23 6.66 13.02
CA LYS A 72 -10.04 6.21 13.77
C LYS A 72 -9.72 4.72 13.61
N ARG A 73 -10.70 3.91 13.22
CA ARG A 73 -10.54 2.48 12.93
C ARG A 73 -10.36 2.20 11.45
N GLY A 74 -10.24 3.23 10.59
CA GLY A 74 -10.05 3.04 9.17
C GLY A 74 -8.88 2.10 8.89
N ALA A 75 -9.02 1.27 7.87
CA ALA A 75 -7.96 0.41 7.37
C ALA A 75 -7.46 0.92 6.02
N VAL A 76 -6.16 0.85 5.80
CA VAL A 76 -5.60 0.81 4.46
C VAL A 76 -5.67 -0.65 4.02
N VAL A 77 -6.46 -0.93 2.99
CA VAL A 77 -6.52 -2.22 2.30
C VAL A 77 -6.44 -1.90 0.82
N MET A 78 -5.27 -2.08 0.22
CA MET A 78 -4.99 -1.60 -1.13
C MET A 78 -4.09 -2.57 -1.89
N ASN A 79 -4.35 -2.84 -3.16
CA ASN A 79 -3.47 -3.72 -3.94
C ASN A 79 -2.22 -2.99 -4.48
N SER A 80 -1.32 -3.73 -5.11
CA SER A 80 -0.09 -3.21 -5.72
C SER A 80 -0.30 -2.22 -6.86
N ASN A 81 -1.52 -2.08 -7.39
CA ASN A 81 -1.85 -1.12 -8.44
C ASN A 81 -2.48 0.16 -7.87
N GLY A 82 -2.72 0.25 -6.57
CA GLY A 82 -3.34 1.40 -5.92
C GLY A 82 -4.87 1.31 -5.78
N LEU A 83 -5.50 0.17 -6.12
CA LEU A 83 -6.93 -0.04 -5.84
C LEU A 83 -7.13 -0.24 -4.35
N GLY A 84 -7.78 0.71 -3.69
CA GLY A 84 -8.14 0.65 -2.28
C GLY A 84 -9.58 0.24 -2.07
N ALA A 85 -9.85 -0.42 -0.93
CA ALA A 85 -11.20 -0.68 -0.47
C ALA A 85 -11.69 0.42 0.48
N SER A 86 -12.75 1.12 0.10
CA SER A 86 -13.38 2.16 0.90
C SER A 86 -14.24 1.55 2.01
N GLY A 87 -14.31 2.23 3.17
CA GLY A 87 -15.14 1.78 4.30
C GLY A 87 -14.65 0.49 4.99
N ALA A 88 -13.41 0.07 4.72
CA ALA A 88 -12.74 -0.99 5.46
C ALA A 88 -12.26 -0.45 6.82
N LEU A 89 -12.55 -1.20 7.88
CA LEU A 89 -12.06 -0.92 9.23
C LEU A 89 -11.12 -2.03 9.69
N LEU A 90 -10.09 -1.66 10.44
CA LEU A 90 -9.19 -2.60 11.11
C LEU A 90 -9.68 -2.77 12.55
N VAL A 91 -9.98 -4.00 12.97
CA VAL A 91 -10.55 -4.28 14.30
C VAL A 91 -9.77 -5.37 15.00
N ASN A 92 -9.67 -5.27 16.33
CA ASN A 92 -8.84 -6.18 17.14
C ASN A 92 -7.41 -6.27 16.60
N ASN A 93 -6.81 -5.11 16.35
CA ASN A 93 -5.48 -4.99 15.79
C ASN A 93 -4.39 -5.27 16.85
N SER A 94 -4.42 -6.47 17.42
CA SER A 94 -3.35 -6.98 18.29
C SER A 94 -2.04 -7.21 17.52
N ASP A 95 -2.04 -6.91 16.21
CA ASP A 95 -0.90 -7.06 15.32
C ASP A 95 -0.24 -8.44 15.47
N GLU A 96 -1.05 -9.50 15.36
CA GLU A 96 -0.59 -10.86 15.58
C GLU A 96 0.41 -11.23 14.48
N THR A 97 1.69 -11.16 14.83
CA THR A 97 2.80 -11.61 13.99
C THR A 97 3.39 -12.91 14.53
N ASP A 98 3.70 -13.82 13.63
CA ASP A 98 4.42 -15.05 13.92
C ASP A 98 5.62 -15.20 12.97
N TRP A 99 6.68 -15.82 13.49
CA TRP A 99 7.86 -16.17 12.71
C TRP A 99 8.36 -17.53 13.14
N LYS A 100 8.47 -18.44 12.16
CA LYS A 100 9.01 -19.78 12.39
C LYS A 100 10.34 -19.95 11.65
N SER A 101 11.40 -20.21 12.42
CA SER A 101 12.71 -20.61 11.89
C SER A 101 12.58 -21.85 10.99
N ASP A 102 13.36 -21.88 9.90
CA ASP A 102 13.52 -23.06 9.05
C ASP A 102 14.79 -23.85 9.35
N VAL A 103 15.34 -23.68 10.55
CA VAL A 103 16.48 -24.47 10.99
C VAL A 103 16.14 -25.96 10.88
N ALA A 104 16.92 -26.66 10.05
CA ALA A 104 16.89 -28.10 10.00
C ALA A 104 17.89 -28.63 11.02
N ILE A 105 17.40 -29.38 12.01
CA ILE A 105 18.24 -30.01 13.03
C ILE A 105 18.37 -31.48 12.65
N SER A 106 19.61 -31.96 12.46
CA SER A 106 19.87 -33.37 12.19
C SER A 106 19.72 -34.21 13.45
N GLU A 107 19.58 -35.54 13.30
CA GLU A 107 19.49 -36.48 14.42
C GLU A 107 20.74 -36.44 15.34
N VAL A 108 21.88 -36.01 14.80
CA VAL A 108 23.16 -35.89 15.52
C VAL A 108 23.35 -34.49 16.15
N GLY A 109 22.34 -33.62 16.07
CA GLY A 109 22.33 -32.30 16.72
C GLY A 109 22.93 -31.15 15.90
N TYR A 110 23.28 -31.35 14.63
CA TYR A 110 23.72 -30.26 13.77
C TYR A 110 22.55 -29.41 13.30
N ALA A 111 22.64 -28.09 13.48
CA ALA A 111 21.65 -27.14 12.98
C ALA A 111 22.10 -26.53 11.65
N ARG A 112 21.21 -26.50 10.66
CA ARG A 112 21.41 -25.83 9.38
C ARG A 112 20.35 -24.75 9.20
N TRP A 113 20.77 -23.50 9.16
CA TRP A 113 19.92 -22.35 8.85
C TRP A 113 19.78 -22.17 7.34
N SER A 114 18.63 -21.68 6.90
CA SER A 114 18.48 -21.24 5.51
C SER A 114 19.34 -20.01 5.22
N LEU A 115 19.85 -19.94 4.00
CA LEU A 115 20.55 -18.76 3.49
C LEU A 115 19.59 -17.59 3.24
N ARG A 116 18.27 -17.83 3.25
CA ARG A 116 17.25 -16.82 3.03
C ARG A 116 16.52 -16.54 4.34
N LYS A 117 16.38 -15.26 4.68
CA LYS A 117 15.50 -14.85 5.78
C LYS A 117 14.07 -15.22 5.43
N LYS A 118 13.39 -15.87 6.37
CA LYS A 118 11.95 -16.09 6.25
C LYS A 118 11.19 -14.80 6.53
N PRO A 119 10.22 -14.44 5.69
CA PRO A 119 9.33 -13.31 5.96
C PRO A 119 8.47 -13.58 7.20
N ILE A 120 8.08 -12.50 7.87
CA ILE A 120 7.13 -12.52 8.98
C ILE A 120 5.76 -12.88 8.42
N SER A 121 5.03 -13.75 9.14
CA SER A 121 3.62 -14.02 8.84
C SER A 121 2.75 -13.36 9.90
N GLY A 122 1.48 -13.16 9.59
CA GLY A 122 0.56 -12.58 10.56
C GLY A 122 -0.89 -12.71 10.17
N LYS A 123 -1.75 -12.13 11.01
CA LYS A 123 -3.19 -12.09 10.79
C LYS A 123 -3.72 -10.67 10.97
N SER A 124 -4.66 -10.32 10.12
CA SER A 124 -5.41 -9.06 10.22
C SER A 124 -6.90 -9.35 10.15
N ARG A 125 -7.67 -8.64 10.97
CA ARG A 125 -9.13 -8.65 10.90
C ARG A 125 -9.65 -7.34 10.32
N ILE A 126 -10.30 -7.45 9.16
CA ILE A 126 -10.91 -6.33 8.45
C ILE A 126 -12.43 -6.44 8.59
N LEU A 127 -13.08 -5.32 8.81
CA LEU A 127 -14.53 -5.20 8.89
C LEU A 127 -15.01 -4.24 7.81
N ALA A 128 -15.83 -4.72 6.90
CA ALA A 128 -16.55 -3.89 5.95
C ALA A 128 -17.89 -3.45 6.56
N LEU A 129 -18.20 -2.16 6.45
CA LEU A 129 -19.38 -1.56 7.07
C LEU A 129 -20.70 -1.98 6.40
N ASN A 130 -20.67 -2.32 5.12
CA ASN A 130 -21.82 -2.76 4.33
C ASN A 130 -21.36 -3.72 3.21
N GLU A 131 -22.31 -4.29 2.46
CA GLU A 131 -22.00 -5.25 1.40
C GLU A 131 -21.20 -4.64 0.23
N ALA A 132 -21.42 -3.36 -0.10
CA ALA A 132 -20.67 -2.69 -1.17
C ALA A 132 -19.17 -2.57 -0.83
N SER A 133 -18.85 -2.07 0.37
CA SER A 133 -17.47 -2.07 0.89
C SER A 133 -16.91 -3.48 1.01
N ALA A 134 -17.74 -4.49 1.30
CA ALA A 134 -17.29 -5.87 1.36
C ALA A 134 -16.85 -6.40 -0.02
N LEU A 135 -17.55 -6.02 -1.09
CA LEU A 135 -17.15 -6.35 -2.46
C LEU A 135 -15.82 -5.68 -2.84
N GLU A 136 -15.61 -4.43 -2.43
CA GLU A 136 -14.33 -3.74 -2.65
C GLU A 136 -13.18 -4.44 -1.91
N VAL A 137 -13.39 -4.82 -0.64
CA VAL A 137 -12.39 -5.57 0.15
C VAL A 137 -12.07 -6.91 -0.53
N VAL A 138 -13.08 -7.64 -1.01
CA VAL A 138 -12.88 -8.89 -1.76
C VAL A 138 -12.06 -8.63 -3.02
N GLY A 139 -12.41 -7.62 -3.81
CA GLY A 139 -11.67 -7.28 -5.04
C GLY A 139 -10.19 -6.97 -4.80
N VAL A 140 -9.87 -6.32 -3.68
CA VAL A 140 -8.47 -6.07 -3.27
C VAL A 140 -7.78 -7.36 -2.80
N LEU A 141 -8.41 -8.13 -1.90
CA LEU A 141 -7.80 -9.31 -1.29
C LEU A 141 -7.62 -10.47 -2.28
N GLU A 142 -8.46 -10.57 -3.31
CA GLU A 142 -8.35 -11.56 -4.38
C GLU A 142 -7.47 -11.10 -5.55
N SER A 143 -6.96 -9.86 -5.51
CA SER A 143 -6.12 -9.34 -6.59
C SER A 143 -4.78 -10.07 -6.69
N VAL A 144 -4.26 -10.18 -7.92
CA VAL A 144 -2.96 -10.81 -8.17
C VAL A 144 -1.86 -9.85 -7.74
N GLY A 145 -1.18 -10.17 -6.65
CA GLY A 145 0.01 -9.46 -6.19
C GLY A 145 -0.03 -9.13 -4.70
N PRO A 146 0.96 -8.37 -4.21
CA PRO A 146 0.96 -7.89 -2.85
C PRO A 146 -0.17 -6.91 -2.55
N VAL A 147 -0.62 -6.92 -1.31
CA VAL A 147 -1.63 -6.03 -0.75
C VAL A 147 -0.99 -5.23 0.38
N PHE A 148 -1.30 -3.95 0.44
CA PHE A 148 -0.97 -3.06 1.54
C PHE A 148 -2.09 -3.14 2.59
N ILE A 149 -1.74 -3.60 3.80
CA ILE A 149 -2.67 -3.74 4.92
C ILE A 149 -2.09 -3.02 6.13
N GLY A 150 -2.90 -2.17 6.76
CA GLY A 150 -2.52 -1.48 7.99
C GLY A 150 -3.56 -0.47 8.44
N PRO A 151 -3.29 0.26 9.53
CA PRO A 151 -4.19 1.28 10.01
C PRO A 151 -4.17 2.51 9.10
N ALA A 152 -5.35 3.10 8.84
CA ALA A 152 -5.50 4.35 8.07
C ALA A 152 -5.35 5.61 8.94
N VAL A 153 -4.96 5.42 10.20
CA VAL A 153 -4.62 6.46 11.17
C VAL A 153 -3.40 5.99 11.92
N LYS A 154 -2.49 6.90 12.29
CA LYS A 154 -1.35 6.58 13.15
C LYS A 154 -1.80 5.75 14.35
N THR A 155 -1.27 4.53 14.42
CA THR A 155 -1.48 3.59 15.53
C THR A 155 -0.12 3.18 16.04
N GLU A 156 0.14 3.41 17.32
CA GLU A 156 1.45 3.09 17.90
C GLU A 156 1.76 1.59 17.73
N ASN A 157 2.98 1.32 17.28
CA ASN A 157 3.54 -0.02 17.09
C ASN A 157 2.82 -0.93 16.08
N VAL A 158 1.87 -0.41 15.29
CA VAL A 158 1.26 -1.20 14.20
C VAL A 158 1.57 -0.57 12.85
N PRO A 159 2.50 -1.15 12.07
CA PRO A 159 2.92 -0.57 10.81
C PRO A 159 1.92 -0.85 9.68
N LEU A 160 2.01 -0.03 8.64
CA LEU A 160 1.46 -0.34 7.34
C LEU A 160 2.40 -1.32 6.61
N ARG A 161 1.88 -2.48 6.20
CA ARG A 161 2.68 -3.57 5.62
C ARG A 161 2.33 -3.83 4.18
N CYS A 162 3.33 -4.24 3.40
CA CYS A 162 3.13 -4.89 2.11
C CYS A 162 3.16 -6.40 2.32
N VAL A 163 2.07 -7.10 2.02
CA VAL A 163 1.90 -8.51 2.35
C VAL A 163 1.40 -9.31 1.14
N ILE A 164 1.71 -10.60 1.13
CA ILE A 164 1.06 -11.59 0.29
C ILE A 164 -0.07 -12.22 1.10
N VAL A 165 -1.29 -12.16 0.57
CA VAL A 165 -2.46 -12.79 1.18
C VAL A 165 -2.36 -14.30 0.97
N ASN A 166 -2.31 -15.06 2.07
CA ASN A 166 -2.25 -16.52 2.03
C ASN A 166 -3.65 -17.15 2.03
N SER A 167 -4.55 -16.59 2.84
CA SER A 167 -5.94 -17.04 2.95
C SER A 167 -6.83 -15.95 3.52
N VAL A 168 -8.11 -15.99 3.14
CA VAL A 168 -9.16 -15.11 3.63
C VAL A 168 -10.33 -15.96 4.06
N SER A 169 -10.84 -15.74 5.26
CA SER A 169 -12.14 -16.26 5.66
C SER A 169 -13.14 -15.12 5.81
N ARG A 170 -14.36 -15.33 5.31
CA ARG A 170 -15.43 -14.33 5.28
C ARG A 170 -16.60 -14.81 6.13
N SER A 171 -17.10 -13.94 7.00
CA SER A 171 -18.28 -14.21 7.82
C SER A 171 -19.17 -12.97 7.96
N ARG A 172 -20.45 -13.18 8.30
CA ARG A 172 -21.37 -12.07 8.61
C ARG A 172 -21.16 -11.63 10.06
N GLY A 173 -20.89 -10.35 10.24
CA GLY A 173 -20.90 -9.69 11.53
C GLY A 173 -22.29 -9.20 11.91
N ARG A 174 -22.38 -8.55 13.08
CA ARG A 174 -23.61 -7.87 13.52
C ARG A 174 -23.89 -6.64 12.65
N LEU A 175 -25.16 -6.22 12.58
CA LEU A 175 -25.59 -4.98 11.92
C LEU A 175 -25.25 -4.93 10.41
N GLY A 176 -25.33 -6.06 9.72
CA GLY A 176 -25.10 -6.14 8.27
C GLY A 176 -23.62 -5.98 7.85
N ARG A 177 -22.70 -5.97 8.81
CA ARG A 177 -21.26 -5.87 8.54
C ARG A 177 -20.70 -7.21 8.06
N VAL A 178 -19.59 -7.17 7.34
CA VAL A 178 -18.87 -8.36 6.88
C VAL A 178 -17.48 -8.36 7.52
N VAL A 179 -17.10 -9.50 8.09
CA VAL A 179 -15.80 -9.70 8.74
C VAL A 179 -14.92 -10.55 7.83
N PHE A 180 -13.69 -10.11 7.66
CA PHE A 180 -12.63 -10.82 6.94
C PHE A 180 -11.48 -11.09 7.91
N ASP A 181 -11.18 -12.37 8.14
CA ASP A 181 -9.94 -12.77 8.80
C ASP A 181 -8.93 -13.15 7.71
N VAL A 182 -7.86 -12.37 7.63
CA VAL A 182 -6.83 -12.45 6.58
C VAL A 182 -5.55 -12.97 7.18
N SER A 183 -5.05 -14.09 6.69
CA SER A 183 -3.70 -14.58 7.00
C SER A 183 -2.75 -14.16 5.89
N TRP A 184 -1.59 -13.64 6.26
CA TRP A 184 -0.67 -13.03 5.31
C TRP A 184 0.80 -13.28 5.66
N THR A 185 1.67 -13.04 4.69
CA THR A 185 3.13 -13.09 4.80
C THR A 185 3.72 -11.79 4.27
N GLU A 186 4.65 -11.14 4.96
CA GLU A 186 5.26 -9.90 4.45
C GLU A 186 5.98 -10.13 3.13
N SER A 187 5.77 -9.24 2.16
CA SER A 187 6.43 -9.28 0.87
C SER A 187 7.82 -8.65 0.95
N LEU A 188 8.86 -9.44 0.65
CA LEU A 188 10.24 -8.94 0.58
C LEU A 188 10.56 -8.24 -0.74
N LEU A 189 9.76 -8.46 -1.79
CA LEU A 189 10.01 -7.97 -3.15
C LEU A 189 9.35 -6.63 -3.45
N SER A 190 8.26 -6.31 -2.75
CA SER A 190 7.45 -5.10 -2.98
C SER A 190 7.52 -4.11 -1.82
N ALA A 191 8.56 -4.24 -1.00
CA ALA A 191 8.80 -3.40 0.16
C ALA A 191 9.14 -1.93 -0.17
N SER A 192 9.27 -1.56 -1.45
CA SER A 192 9.45 -0.16 -1.85
C SER A 192 8.21 0.69 -1.56
N GLY A 193 7.00 0.11 -1.68
CA GLY A 193 5.75 0.85 -1.64
C GLY A 193 5.45 1.63 -2.93
N ALA A 194 6.29 1.51 -3.96
CA ALA A 194 6.10 2.20 -5.23
C ALA A 194 4.91 1.62 -5.99
N ILE A 195 3.92 2.46 -6.28
CA ILE A 195 2.73 2.12 -7.08
C ILE A 195 2.44 3.20 -8.14
N PRO A 196 1.66 2.90 -9.19
CA PRO A 196 1.18 3.92 -10.12
C PRO A 196 0.34 4.99 -9.41
N ILE A 197 0.40 6.24 -9.88
CA ILE A 197 -0.42 7.33 -9.32
C ILE A 197 -1.90 7.16 -9.75
N LEU A 198 -2.11 6.80 -11.02
CA LEU A 198 -3.43 6.61 -11.62
C LEU A 198 -3.55 5.21 -12.21
N ARG A 199 -4.76 4.67 -12.10
CA ARG A 199 -5.20 3.42 -12.73
C ARG A 199 -6.15 3.73 -13.87
N TRP A 200 -6.33 2.75 -14.75
CA TRP A 200 -7.37 2.83 -15.79
C TRP A 200 -8.78 3.00 -15.20
N GLU A 201 -9.04 2.38 -14.06
CA GLU A 201 -10.32 2.48 -13.35
C GLU A 201 -10.60 3.90 -12.86
N ASP A 202 -9.57 4.64 -12.42
CA ASP A 202 -9.71 6.03 -11.98
C ASP A 202 -10.21 6.92 -13.12
N TRP A 203 -9.76 6.64 -14.36
CA TRP A 203 -10.26 7.30 -15.56
C TRP A 203 -11.69 6.86 -15.91
N ALA A 204 -11.97 5.55 -15.88
CA ALA A 204 -13.30 5.01 -16.19
C ALA A 204 -14.39 5.56 -15.26
N HIS A 205 -14.07 5.84 -13.99
CA HIS A 205 -15.00 6.44 -13.02
C HIS A 205 -15.44 7.87 -13.37
N LEU A 206 -14.68 8.61 -14.20
CA LEU A 206 -15.11 9.92 -14.69
C LEU A 206 -16.18 9.83 -15.78
N GLY A 207 -16.59 8.63 -16.20
CA GLY A 207 -17.58 8.43 -17.26
C GLY A 207 -17.08 8.88 -18.64
N ALA A 208 -15.78 9.14 -18.77
CA ALA A 208 -15.17 9.53 -20.02
C ALA A 208 -14.95 8.30 -20.91
N GLY A 209 -15.45 8.38 -22.14
CA GLY A 209 -15.18 7.38 -23.17
C GLY A 209 -13.75 7.48 -23.70
N TRP A 210 -13.50 6.90 -24.87
CA TRP A 210 -12.24 7.11 -25.59
C TRP A 210 -12.09 8.61 -25.94
N GLN A 211 -11.09 9.27 -25.36
CA GLN A 211 -10.73 10.66 -25.61
C GLN A 211 -9.22 10.76 -25.82
N GLU A 212 -8.78 11.73 -26.62
CA GLU A 212 -7.36 12.08 -26.71
C GLU A 212 -6.97 12.85 -25.44
N THR A 213 -6.47 12.13 -24.45
CA THR A 213 -5.99 12.73 -23.19
C THR A 213 -4.68 12.08 -22.80
N THR A 214 -3.72 12.91 -22.44
CA THR A 214 -2.39 12.47 -22.00
C THR A 214 -2.43 12.08 -20.52
N TYR A 215 -1.52 11.19 -20.11
CA TYR A 215 -1.39 10.82 -18.70
C TYR A 215 -1.12 12.02 -17.78
N LEU A 216 -0.41 13.05 -18.27
CA LEU A 216 -0.12 14.26 -17.51
C LEU A 216 -1.36 15.12 -17.26
N GLU A 217 -2.26 15.20 -18.24
CA GLU A 217 -3.54 15.88 -18.06
C GLU A 217 -4.41 15.17 -17.02
N LEU A 218 -4.44 13.82 -17.07
CA LEU A 218 -5.15 13.03 -16.07
C LEU A 218 -4.54 13.19 -14.67
N LEU A 219 -3.22 13.28 -14.55
CA LEU A 219 -2.55 13.53 -13.27
C LEU A 219 -2.96 14.87 -12.67
N SER A 220 -3.08 15.92 -13.50
CA SER A 220 -3.57 17.22 -13.04
C SER A 220 -5.06 17.16 -12.65
N GLN A 221 -5.90 16.48 -13.46
CA GLN A 221 -7.35 16.46 -13.28
C GLN A 221 -7.83 15.57 -12.13
N ILE A 222 -7.27 14.36 -12.00
CA ILE A 222 -7.72 13.35 -11.02
C ILE A 222 -6.86 13.40 -9.76
N ALA A 223 -5.54 13.42 -9.94
CA ALA A 223 -4.60 13.35 -8.84
C ALA A 223 -4.20 14.73 -8.31
N GLY A 224 -4.63 15.83 -8.94
CA GLY A 224 -4.33 17.19 -8.49
C GLY A 224 -2.84 17.56 -8.63
N MET A 225 -2.15 17.04 -9.65
CA MET A 225 -0.77 17.40 -9.92
C MET A 225 -0.64 18.92 -10.10
N PRO A 226 0.26 19.62 -9.36
CA PRO A 226 0.48 21.05 -9.52
C PRO A 226 0.92 21.42 -10.94
N ALA A 227 0.64 22.66 -11.35
CA ALA A 227 1.07 23.22 -12.65
C ALA A 227 2.61 23.24 -12.80
#